data_AF-A0A422WS36-F1
#
_entry.id   AF-A0A422WS36-F1
#
_cell.length_a   1.000
_cell.length_b   1.000
_cell.length_c   1.000
_cell.angle_alpha   90.00
_cell.angle_beta   90.00
_cell.angle_gamma   90.00
#
_symmetry.space_group_name_H-M   'P 1'
#
loop_
_entity.id
_entity.type
_entity.pdbx_description
1 polymer ?
#
loop_
_entity_poly.entity_id
_entity_poly.type
_entity_poly.pdbx_seq_one_letter_code
_entity_poly.pdbx_strand_id
1 'polypeptide(L)'
;MIAFALSSFLPAIVYYRNIKNTSSNNESKSIIPLAKNLSIAVIITITITSLLFPNVTTTLMNSSLYSIGVIDNKNHYFLIDGEKYKPDMFPQNTWKTSTTDKIGPDFFIYGIRMFSAGNKNLICPDSVGSFKREINGTNYDLITSSDNEDNAKKLKDMTKICVVLDSDNAQQWDTFFENNVQNKG
;
A
#
# COMPACT_ATOMS: atom_id res chain seq x y z
N MET A 1 20.46 -5.55 12.51
CA MET A 1 20.60 -4.13 12.90
C MET A 1 22.01 -3.57 12.72
N ILE A 2 23.07 -4.26 13.17
CA ILE A 2 24.46 -3.75 13.03
C ILE A 2 24.86 -3.51 11.56
N ALA A 3 24.54 -4.45 10.66
CA ALA A 3 24.82 -4.30 9.22
C ALA A 3 24.03 -3.14 8.56
N PHE A 4 22.79 -2.90 9.00
CA PHE A 4 22.00 -1.73 8.57
C PHE A 4 22.67 -0.43 8.99
N ALA A 5 23.01 -0.32 10.27
CA ALA A 5 23.67 0.86 10.81
C ALA A 5 24.99 1.15 10.08
N LEU A 6 25.84 0.14 9.89
CA LEU A 6 27.11 0.28 9.17
C LEU A 6 26.93 0.71 7.71
N SER A 7 25.90 0.19 7.02
CA SER A 7 25.61 0.53 5.63
C SER A 7 25.11 1.97 5.48
N SER A 8 24.36 2.48 6.45
CA SER A 8 23.85 3.85 6.48
C SER A 8 24.97 4.90 6.64
N PHE A 9 26.13 4.53 7.19
CA PHE A 9 27.28 5.44 7.32
C PHE A 9 28.17 5.50 6.06
N LEU A 10 27.91 4.69 5.04
CA LEU A 10 28.75 4.59 3.85
C LEU A 10 28.88 5.93 3.07
N PRO A 11 27.81 6.72 2.87
CA PRO A 11 27.91 8.04 2.26
C PRO A 11 28.75 9.02 3.10
N ALA A 12 28.64 8.95 4.43
CA ALA A 12 29.43 9.77 5.35
C ALA A 12 30.92 9.38 5.30
N ILE A 13 31.24 8.09 5.26
CA ILE A 13 32.63 7.61 5.11
C ILE A 13 33.23 8.11 3.80
N VAL A 14 32.47 8.06 2.70
CA VAL A 14 32.92 8.56 1.38
C VAL A 14 33.14 10.07 1.41
N TYR A 15 32.23 10.83 2.04
CA TYR A 15 32.39 12.28 2.23
C TYR A 15 33.69 12.62 2.97
N TYR A 16 33.93 12.02 4.13
CA TYR A 16 35.11 12.29 4.95
C TYR A 16 36.42 11.88 4.27
N ARG A 17 36.44 10.72 3.59
CA ARG A 17 37.62 10.28 2.82
C ARG A 17 37.96 11.25 1.68
N ASN A 18 36.94 11.72 0.96
CA ASN A 18 37.14 12.59 -0.20
C ASN A 18 37.65 13.99 0.25
N ILE A 19 37.09 14.54 1.33
CA ILE A 19 37.60 15.79 1.93
C ILE A 19 39.05 15.64 2.41
N LYS A 20 39.39 14.55 3.10
CA LYS A 20 40.75 14.29 3.58
C LYS A 20 41.76 14.22 2.43
N ASN A 21 41.42 13.52 1.34
CA ASN A 21 42.29 13.38 0.18
C ASN A 21 42.46 14.71 -0.58
N THR A 22 41.38 15.48 -0.74
CA THR A 22 41.42 16.80 -1.41
C THR A 22 42.25 17.81 -0.60
N SER A 23 42.20 17.74 0.73
CA SER A 23 43.01 18.60 1.61
C SER A 23 44.51 18.27 1.55
N SER A 24 44.90 17.08 1.10
CA SER A 24 46.31 16.66 1.02
C SER A 24 46.98 16.99 -0.31
N ASN A 25 46.20 17.18 -1.39
CA ASN A 25 46.71 17.23 -2.76
C ASN A 25 46.71 18.62 -3.41
N ASN A 26 46.36 19.70 -2.69
CA ASN A 26 46.34 21.08 -3.22
C ASN A 26 45.61 21.25 -4.59
N GLU A 27 44.66 20.37 -4.91
CA GLU A 27 43.88 20.44 -6.15
C GLU A 27 42.68 21.38 -6.00
N SER A 28 42.32 22.04 -7.10
CA SER A 28 41.11 22.89 -7.17
C SER A 28 39.88 22.09 -6.74
N LYS A 29 39.12 22.62 -5.77
CA LYS A 29 37.92 22.00 -5.19
C LYS A 29 36.76 21.92 -6.20
N SER A 30 36.85 21.05 -7.19
CA SER A 30 35.72 20.73 -8.04
C SER A 30 34.71 19.91 -7.24
N ILE A 31 33.46 20.40 -7.17
CA ILE A 31 32.38 19.75 -6.42
C ILE A 31 31.81 18.54 -7.19
N ILE A 32 32.01 18.51 -8.51
CA ILE A 32 31.48 17.49 -9.43
C ILE A 32 31.93 16.06 -9.05
N PRO A 33 33.24 15.76 -8.84
CA PRO A 33 33.69 14.42 -8.44
C PRO A 33 33.16 14.02 -7.06
N LEU A 34 33.03 14.96 -6.13
CA LEU A 34 32.44 14.71 -4.81
C LEU A 34 30.96 14.34 -4.93
N ALA A 35 30.19 15.13 -5.68
CA ALA A 35 28.78 14.87 -5.93
C ALA A 35 28.58 13.49 -6.58
N LYS A 36 29.36 13.16 -7.61
CA LYS A 36 29.31 11.84 -8.27
C LYS A 36 29.58 10.70 -7.28
N ASN A 37 30.65 10.79 -6.48
CA ASN A 37 31.00 9.75 -5.52
C ASN A 37 29.95 9.58 -4.42
N LEU A 38 29.36 10.68 -3.95
CA LEU A 38 28.28 10.65 -2.97
C LEU A 38 27.01 10.04 -3.55
N SER A 39 26.60 10.41 -4.77
CA SER A 39 25.45 9.81 -5.45
C SER A 39 25.63 8.30 -5.60
N ILE A 40 26.82 7.83 -6.02
CA ILE A 40 27.11 6.39 -6.12
C ILE A 40 27.03 5.73 -4.75
N ALA A 41 27.61 6.33 -3.71
CA ALA A 41 27.56 5.80 -2.35
C ALA A 41 26.11 5.65 -1.83
N VAL A 42 25.26 6.64 -2.09
CA VAL A 42 23.83 6.60 -1.74
C VAL A 42 23.12 5.48 -2.48
N ILE A 43 23.34 5.33 -3.79
CA ILE A 43 22.73 4.24 -4.58
C ILE A 43 23.16 2.87 -4.05
N ILE A 44 24.45 2.70 -3.75
CA ILE A 44 24.97 1.44 -3.18
C ILE A 44 24.34 1.17 -1.82
N THR A 45 24.27 2.17 -0.94
CA THR A 45 23.64 2.03 0.37
C THR A 45 22.18 1.60 0.24
N ILE A 46 21.38 2.27 -0.60
CA ILE A 46 19.97 1.92 -0.84
C ILE A 46 19.86 0.49 -1.37
N THR A 47 20.70 0.11 -2.33
CA THR A 47 20.64 -1.23 -2.93
C THR A 47 20.97 -2.32 -1.90
N ILE A 48 22.02 -2.12 -1.10
CA ILE A 48 22.44 -3.07 -0.06
C ILE A 48 21.40 -3.15 1.06
N THR A 49 20.87 -2.03 1.52
CA THR A 49 19.85 -2.03 2.59
C THR A 49 18.56 -2.67 2.11
N SER A 50 18.15 -2.45 0.85
CA SER A 50 16.98 -3.11 0.27
C SER A 50 17.15 -4.62 0.13
N LEU A 51 18.35 -5.10 -0.23
CA LEU A 51 18.65 -6.53 -0.31
C LEU A 51 18.71 -7.21 1.07
N LEU A 52 19.33 -6.55 2.05
CA LEU A 52 19.53 -7.13 3.39
C LEU A 52 18.30 -6.98 4.30
N PHE A 53 17.43 -6.01 4.03
CA PHE A 53 16.23 -5.74 4.83
C PHE A 53 14.99 -5.57 3.92
N PRO A 54 14.51 -6.65 3.29
CA PRO A 54 13.35 -6.62 2.39
C PRO A 54 12.12 -5.99 3.04
N ASN A 55 11.87 -6.32 4.31
CA ASN A 55 10.77 -5.80 5.11
C ASN A 55 10.69 -4.26 5.18
N VAL A 56 11.83 -3.55 5.20
CA VAL A 56 11.84 -2.08 5.22
C VAL A 56 11.39 -1.53 3.87
N THR A 57 11.87 -2.15 2.78
CA THR A 57 11.53 -1.76 1.41
C THR A 57 10.06 -2.01 1.11
N THR A 58 9.53 -3.18 1.49
CA THR A 58 8.11 -3.53 1.30
C THR A 58 7.19 -2.64 2.12
N THR A 59 7.58 -2.28 3.35
CA THR A 59 6.84 -1.30 4.17
C THR A 59 6.79 0.06 3.50
N LEU A 60 7.94 0.59 3.05
CA LEU A 60 8.00 1.89 2.37
C LEU A 60 7.15 1.90 1.09
N MET A 61 7.19 0.81 0.32
CA MET A 61 6.37 0.67 -0.88
C MET A 61 4.88 0.66 -0.55
N ASN A 62 4.45 -0.14 0.44
CA ASN A 62 3.05 -0.20 0.87
C ASN A 62 2.56 1.15 1.40
N SER A 63 3.37 1.84 2.22
CA SER A 63 3.03 3.19 2.69
C SER A 63 2.89 4.17 1.53
N SER A 64 3.78 4.11 0.55
CA SER A 64 3.72 4.98 -0.64
C SER A 64 2.45 4.71 -1.45
N LEU A 65 2.15 3.44 -1.73
CA LEU A 65 0.94 3.02 -2.45
C LEU A 65 -0.34 3.42 -1.72
N TYR A 66 -0.34 3.34 -0.38
CA TYR A 66 -1.45 3.79 0.45
C TYR A 66 -1.65 5.30 0.36
N SER A 67 -0.57 6.08 0.49
CA SER A 67 -0.64 7.55 0.43
C SER A 67 -1.14 8.09 -0.92
N ILE A 68 -0.88 7.38 -2.01
CA ILE A 68 -1.40 7.73 -3.35
C ILE A 68 -2.77 7.12 -3.65
N GLY A 69 -3.39 6.42 -2.70
CA GLY A 69 -4.73 5.82 -2.85
C GLY A 69 -4.77 4.60 -3.78
N VAL A 70 -3.63 3.98 -4.09
CA VAL A 70 -3.57 2.77 -4.93
C VAL A 70 -4.00 1.53 -4.15
N ILE A 71 -3.70 1.48 -2.84
CA ILE A 71 -4.16 0.40 -1.96
C ILE A 71 -4.81 0.99 -0.72
N ASP A 72 -5.69 0.23 -0.10
CA ASP A 72 -6.24 0.55 1.22
C ASP A 72 -5.83 -0.46 2.30
N ASN A 73 -5.85 0.01 3.54
CA ASN A 73 -5.67 -0.78 4.75
C ASN A 73 -6.95 -0.91 5.58
N LYS A 74 -7.98 -0.13 5.27
CA LYS A 74 -9.26 -0.12 5.97
C LYS A 74 -10.40 -0.49 5.04
N ASN A 75 -11.51 -0.85 5.66
CA ASN A 75 -12.73 -1.07 4.96
C ASN A 75 -13.53 0.22 4.92
N HIS A 76 -14.33 0.34 3.87
CA HIS A 76 -15.11 1.50 3.54
C HIS A 76 -16.51 1.09 3.11
N TYR A 77 -17.42 2.05 3.23
CA TYR A 77 -18.72 1.96 2.58
C TYR A 77 -18.61 2.52 1.17
N PHE A 78 -19.08 1.76 0.19
CA PHE A 78 -19.14 2.18 -1.20
C PHE A 78 -20.60 2.31 -1.63
N LEU A 79 -20.97 3.47 -2.13
CA LEU A 79 -22.23 3.66 -2.86
C LEU A 79 -22.06 3.12 -4.28
N ILE A 80 -22.91 2.18 -4.65
CA ILE A 80 -22.91 1.49 -5.94
C ILE A 80 -24.06 2.01 -6.80
N ASP A 81 -23.74 2.30 -8.06
CA ASP A 81 -24.70 2.71 -9.10
C ASP A 81 -25.77 1.62 -9.33
N GLY A 82 -26.99 1.90 -8.88
CA GLY A 82 -28.14 1.01 -8.93
C GLY A 82 -28.77 0.85 -10.31
N GLU A 83 -28.45 1.74 -11.25
CA GLU A 83 -28.90 1.62 -12.65
C GLU A 83 -28.07 0.56 -13.40
N LYS A 84 -26.82 0.35 -12.98
CA LYS A 84 -25.92 -0.66 -13.59
C LYS A 84 -25.86 -1.95 -12.80
N TYR A 85 -25.97 -1.88 -11.48
CA TYR A 85 -25.84 -3.03 -10.60
C TYR A 85 -27.09 -3.22 -9.74
N LYS A 86 -27.29 -4.46 -9.27
CA LYS A 86 -28.41 -4.84 -8.42
C LYS A 86 -27.88 -5.28 -7.05
N PRO A 87 -28.57 -4.95 -5.95
CA PRO A 87 -28.19 -5.40 -4.61
C PRO A 87 -27.98 -6.91 -4.52
N ASP A 88 -28.78 -7.71 -5.23
CA ASP A 88 -28.67 -9.18 -5.22
C ASP A 88 -27.34 -9.73 -5.77
N MET A 89 -26.61 -8.93 -6.57
CA MET A 89 -25.25 -9.29 -7.00
C MET A 89 -24.22 -9.19 -5.87
N PHE A 90 -24.60 -8.54 -4.77
CA PHE A 90 -23.79 -8.33 -3.58
C PHE A 90 -24.56 -8.85 -2.36
N PRO A 91 -24.50 -10.16 -2.05
CA PRO A 91 -25.25 -10.72 -0.94
C PRO A 91 -24.93 -10.06 0.41
N GLN A 92 -25.97 -9.76 1.20
CA GLN A 92 -25.84 -9.05 2.49
C GLN A 92 -24.89 -9.75 3.47
N ASN A 93 -24.86 -11.09 3.49
CA ASN A 93 -23.97 -11.86 4.37
C ASN A 93 -22.48 -11.69 4.05
N THR A 94 -22.15 -11.29 2.82
CA THR A 94 -20.78 -11.18 2.32
C THR A 94 -20.34 -9.72 2.25
N TRP A 95 -21.22 -8.86 1.74
CA TRP A 95 -20.95 -7.46 1.42
C TRP A 95 -21.62 -6.47 2.37
N LYS A 96 -22.40 -6.93 3.36
CA LYS A 96 -23.22 -6.07 4.26
C LYS A 96 -24.06 -5.05 3.48
N THR A 97 -24.60 -5.50 2.36
CA THR A 97 -25.36 -4.68 1.42
C THR A 97 -26.56 -4.03 2.10
N SER A 98 -26.78 -2.75 1.83
CA SER A 98 -27.86 -1.96 2.42
C SER A 98 -28.47 -1.02 1.41
N THR A 99 -29.80 -0.95 1.40
CA THR A 99 -30.59 -0.02 0.60
C THR A 99 -31.31 0.97 1.51
N THR A 100 -31.66 2.15 0.99
CA THR A 100 -32.52 3.11 1.66
C THR A 100 -33.23 3.99 0.64
N ASP A 101 -34.46 4.39 0.93
CA ASP A 101 -35.23 5.27 0.03
C ASP A 101 -34.53 6.62 -0.26
N LYS A 102 -33.59 7.03 0.61
CA LYS A 102 -32.83 8.28 0.47
C LYS A 102 -31.81 8.27 -0.68
N ILE A 103 -31.35 7.11 -1.12
CA ILE A 103 -30.34 6.95 -2.18
C ILE A 103 -30.95 6.41 -3.48
N GLY A 104 -32.29 6.30 -3.54
CA GLY A 104 -33.00 5.85 -4.73
C GLY A 104 -32.62 4.41 -5.11
N PRO A 105 -32.26 4.14 -6.39
CA PRO A 105 -31.91 2.81 -6.85
C PRO A 105 -30.52 2.35 -6.35
N ASP A 106 -29.67 3.29 -5.93
CA ASP A 106 -28.33 2.99 -5.47
C ASP A 106 -28.34 2.20 -4.16
N PHE A 107 -27.22 1.56 -3.84
CA PHE A 107 -27.09 0.77 -2.63
C PHE A 107 -25.66 0.81 -2.10
N PHE A 108 -25.53 0.59 -0.79
CA PHE A 108 -24.23 0.51 -0.14
C PHE A 108 -23.73 -0.93 -0.10
N ILE A 109 -22.43 -1.10 -0.29
CA ILE A 109 -21.68 -2.30 0.10
C ILE A 109 -20.55 -1.92 1.06
N TYR A 110 -20.14 -2.86 1.89
CA TYR A 110 -19.01 -2.72 2.80
C TYR A 110 -17.88 -3.66 2.40
N GLY A 111 -16.70 -3.10 2.19
CA GLY A 111 -15.56 -3.85 1.72
C GLY A 111 -14.26 -3.07 1.80
N ILE A 112 -13.19 -3.63 1.24
CA ILE A 112 -11.88 -3.01 1.15
C ILE A 112 -11.53 -2.79 -0.33
N ARG A 113 -10.94 -1.65 -0.64
CA ARG A 113 -10.29 -1.42 -1.94
C ARG A 113 -8.92 -2.08 -1.91
N MET A 114 -8.81 -3.25 -2.54
CA MET A 114 -7.54 -3.98 -2.59
C MET A 114 -6.53 -3.29 -3.51
N PHE A 115 -7.02 -2.71 -4.61
CA PHE A 115 -6.20 -2.05 -5.61
C PHE A 115 -7.01 -1.01 -6.41
N SER A 116 -6.37 0.08 -6.79
CA SER A 116 -6.89 1.14 -7.64
C SER A 116 -5.92 1.38 -8.79
N ALA A 117 -6.39 1.27 -10.03
CA ALA A 117 -5.65 1.64 -11.23
C ALA A 117 -6.45 2.65 -12.05
N GLY A 118 -6.16 3.93 -11.83
CA GLY A 118 -6.87 5.02 -12.49
C GLY A 118 -8.35 5.03 -12.09
N ASN A 119 -9.22 4.73 -13.04
CA ASN A 119 -10.66 4.69 -12.81
C ASN A 119 -11.17 3.30 -12.39
N LYS A 120 -10.36 2.24 -12.37
CA LYS A 120 -10.79 0.88 -12.01
C LYS A 120 -10.35 0.51 -10.59
N ASN A 121 -11.30 -0.02 -9.82
CA ASN A 121 -11.11 -0.42 -8.43
C ASN A 121 -11.40 -1.89 -8.26
N LEU A 122 -10.45 -2.64 -7.72
CA LEU A 122 -10.70 -3.98 -7.21
C LEU A 122 -11.20 -3.87 -5.78
N ILE A 123 -12.50 -4.07 -5.59
CA ILE A 123 -13.15 -4.04 -4.27
C ILE A 123 -13.43 -5.47 -3.83
N CYS A 124 -13.14 -5.76 -2.57
CA CYS A 124 -13.33 -7.07 -1.97
C CYS A 124 -14.17 -6.96 -0.69
N PRO A 125 -14.89 -8.01 -0.29
CA PRO A 125 -15.59 -8.01 0.98
C PRO A 125 -14.61 -8.06 2.16
N ASP A 126 -15.11 -7.68 3.34
CA ASP A 126 -14.35 -7.60 4.60
C ASP A 126 -13.58 -8.88 4.94
N SER A 127 -14.11 -10.06 4.58
CA SER A 127 -13.44 -11.34 4.81
C SER A 127 -12.07 -11.43 4.13
N VAL A 128 -11.95 -10.92 2.90
CA VAL A 128 -10.69 -10.89 2.15
C VAL A 128 -9.73 -9.85 2.76
N GLY A 129 -10.25 -8.68 3.11
CA GLY A 129 -9.46 -7.62 3.76
C GLY A 129 -8.90 -8.02 5.11
N SER A 130 -9.72 -8.71 5.92
CA SER A 130 -9.31 -9.26 7.21
C SER A 130 -8.23 -10.32 7.06
N PHE A 131 -8.39 -11.25 6.12
CA PHE A 131 -7.36 -12.25 5.83
C PHE A 131 -6.05 -11.60 5.35
N LYS A 132 -6.12 -10.60 4.43
CA LYS A 132 -4.94 -9.82 4.01
C LYS A 132 -4.22 -9.16 5.19
N ARG A 133 -4.95 -8.56 6.13
CA ARG A 133 -4.34 -7.93 7.32
C ARG A 133 -3.70 -8.95 8.25
N GLU A 134 -4.32 -10.12 8.44
CA GLU A 134 -3.79 -11.21 9.25
C GLU A 134 -2.42 -11.69 8.72
N ILE A 135 -2.33 -11.91 7.41
CA ILE A 135 -1.09 -12.36 6.77
C ILE A 135 -0.04 -11.22 6.63
N ASN A 136 -0.46 -9.97 6.44
CA ASN A 136 0.45 -8.82 6.34
C ASN A 136 0.99 -8.38 7.71
N GLY A 137 0.21 -8.55 8.79
CA GLY A 137 0.63 -8.24 10.16
C GLY A 137 1.72 -9.19 10.68
N THR A 138 1.92 -10.32 10.00
CA THR A 138 2.92 -11.35 10.33
C THR A 138 4.12 -11.35 9.38
N ASN A 139 3.98 -10.92 8.12
CA ASN A 139 5.09 -10.79 7.18
C ASN A 139 4.77 -9.80 6.04
N TYR A 140 5.48 -8.67 5.99
CA TYR A 140 5.48 -7.79 4.80
C TYR A 140 6.21 -8.44 3.61
N ASP A 141 6.78 -9.63 3.81
CA ASP A 141 7.46 -10.47 2.82
C ASP A 141 6.51 -11.26 1.90
N LEU A 142 5.20 -11.05 1.94
CA LEU A 142 4.25 -11.75 1.04
C LEU A 142 4.44 -11.49 -0.46
N ILE A 143 5.31 -10.55 -0.82
CA ILE A 143 5.71 -10.33 -2.22
C ILE A 143 6.92 -11.21 -2.58
N THR A 144 7.65 -11.79 -1.60
CA THR A 144 8.96 -12.42 -1.82
C THR A 144 9.30 -13.69 -1.02
N SER A 145 8.57 -14.10 0.03
CA SER A 145 8.93 -15.30 0.81
C SER A 145 8.20 -16.59 0.39
N SER A 146 8.99 -17.62 0.10
CA SER A 146 8.57 -18.95 -0.34
C SER A 146 7.82 -19.77 0.73
N ASP A 147 7.85 -19.37 1.99
CA ASP A 147 7.18 -20.08 3.10
C ASP A 147 5.66 -19.82 3.14
N ASN A 148 5.14 -19.03 2.19
CA ASN A 148 3.79 -18.49 2.20
C ASN A 148 2.94 -18.87 0.97
N GLU A 149 3.36 -19.88 0.19
CA GLU A 149 2.66 -20.28 -1.03
C GLU A 149 1.18 -20.61 -0.76
N ASP A 150 0.88 -21.26 0.37
CA ASP A 150 -0.50 -21.58 0.79
C ASP A 150 -1.31 -20.33 1.13
N ASN A 151 -0.73 -19.33 1.79
CA ASN A 151 -1.42 -18.08 2.11
C ASN A 151 -1.61 -17.20 0.87
N ALA A 152 -0.62 -17.14 -0.02
CA ALA A 152 -0.72 -16.44 -1.29
C ALA A 152 -1.79 -17.08 -2.18
N LYS A 153 -1.82 -18.42 -2.26
CA LYS A 153 -2.84 -19.18 -2.97
C LYS A 153 -4.22 -18.99 -2.35
N LYS A 154 -4.34 -19.08 -1.02
CA LYS A 154 -5.60 -18.84 -0.31
C LYS A 154 -6.10 -17.42 -0.49
N LEU A 155 -5.22 -16.41 -0.42
CA LEU A 155 -5.60 -15.02 -0.70
C LEU A 155 -6.09 -14.89 -2.15
N LYS A 156 -5.36 -15.45 -3.11
CA LYS A 156 -5.77 -15.46 -4.53
C LYS A 156 -7.14 -16.11 -4.71
N ASP A 157 -7.39 -17.25 -4.06
CA ASP A 157 -8.69 -17.92 -4.11
C ASP A 157 -9.80 -17.08 -3.47
N MET A 158 -9.52 -16.45 -2.32
CA MET A 158 -10.46 -15.52 -1.68
C MET A 158 -10.72 -14.29 -2.54
N THR A 159 -9.77 -13.82 -3.34
CA THR A 159 -9.99 -12.65 -4.22
C THR A 159 -10.92 -12.93 -5.40
N LYS A 160 -11.30 -14.19 -5.66
CA LYS A 160 -12.25 -14.53 -6.73
C LYS A 160 -13.66 -13.95 -6.51
N ILE A 161 -14.02 -13.66 -5.26
CA ILE A 161 -15.31 -13.01 -4.95
C ILE A 161 -15.25 -11.49 -5.06
N CYS A 162 -14.06 -10.92 -5.29
CA CYS A 162 -13.90 -9.49 -5.48
C CYS A 162 -14.44 -9.04 -6.83
N VAL A 163 -14.79 -7.77 -6.92
CA VAL A 163 -15.33 -7.16 -8.14
C VAL A 163 -14.44 -6.02 -8.62
N VAL A 164 -14.31 -5.90 -9.94
CA VAL A 164 -13.67 -4.74 -10.57
C VAL A 164 -14.76 -3.77 -10.96
N LEU A 165 -14.77 -2.59 -10.34
CA LEU A 165 -15.76 -1.55 -10.58
C LEU A 165 -15.07 -0.27 -11.06
N ASP A 166 -15.74 0.47 -11.93
CA ASP A 166 -15.35 1.85 -12.22
C ASP A 166 -15.59 2.74 -10.99
N SER A 167 -14.72 3.72 -10.79
CA SER A 167 -14.78 4.67 -9.67
C SER A 167 -16.09 5.45 -9.66
N ASP A 168 -16.61 5.79 -10.85
CA ASP A 168 -17.89 6.49 -10.98
C ASP A 168 -19.08 5.63 -10.54
N ASN A 169 -18.95 4.30 -10.62
CA ASN A 169 -19.98 3.34 -10.26
C ASN A 169 -19.83 2.82 -8.81
N ALA A 170 -18.75 3.19 -8.12
CA ALA A 170 -18.42 2.70 -6.78
C ALA A 170 -17.72 3.80 -5.98
N GLN A 171 -18.51 4.73 -5.46
CA GLN A 171 -18.02 5.90 -4.75
C GLN A 171 -17.87 5.60 -3.26
N GLN A 172 -16.70 5.90 -2.70
CA GLN A 172 -16.48 5.75 -1.27
C GLN A 172 -17.25 6.82 -0.49
N TRP A 173 -18.02 6.42 0.52
CA TRP A 173 -18.90 7.31 1.28
C TRP A 173 -19.03 6.91 2.75
N ASP A 174 -17.93 7.01 3.50
CA ASP A 174 -17.89 6.61 4.92
C ASP A 174 -18.72 7.53 5.84
N THR A 175 -18.79 8.83 5.50
CA THR A 175 -19.46 9.85 6.30
C THR A 175 -20.97 9.64 6.42
N PHE A 176 -21.60 8.89 5.50
CA PHE A 176 -23.02 8.59 5.57
C PHE A 176 -23.36 7.79 6.83
N PHE A 177 -22.50 6.85 7.23
CA PHE A 177 -22.76 6.00 8.39
C PHE A 177 -22.24 6.61 9.69
N GLU A 178 -21.14 7.37 9.66
CA GLU A 178 -20.60 8.06 10.85
C GLU A 178 -21.59 9.08 11.44
N ASN A 179 -22.27 9.86 10.61
CA ASN A 179 -23.27 10.85 11.04
C ASN A 179 -24.56 10.23 11.59
N ASN A 180 -24.89 9.00 11.19
CA ASN A 180 -26.09 8.29 11.67
C ASN A 180 -25.87 7.58 13.02
N VAL A 181 -24.61 7.40 13.46
CA VAL A 181 -24.28 6.87 14.79
C VAL A 181 -24.34 7.98 15.84
N GLN A 182 -23.94 9.21 15.52
CA GLN A 182 -24.02 10.34 16.46
C GLN A 182 -25.44 10.85 16.73
N ASN A 183 -26.38 10.64 15.80
CA ASN A 183 -27.81 10.99 15.99
C ASN A 183 -28.61 9.95 16.80
N LYS A 184 -27.94 8.99 17.44
CA LYS A 184 -28.53 8.02 18.37
C LYS A 184 -28.03 8.18 19.81
N GLY A 185 -27.32 9.28 20.11
CA GLY A 185 -26.89 9.67 21.45
C GLY A 185 -27.88 10.60 22.13
#